data_AF-A0A0G1D277-F1
#
_entry.id   AF-A0A0G1D277-F1
#
_cell.length_a   1.000
_cell.length_b   1.000
_cell.length_c   1.000
_cell.angle_alpha   90.00
_cell.angle_beta   90.00
_cell.angle_gamma   90.00
#
_symmetry.space_group_name_H-M   'P 1'
#
loop_
_entity.id
_entity.type
_entity.pdbx_description
1 polymer ?
#
loop_
_entity_poly.entity_id
_entity_poly.type
_entity_poly.pdbx_seq_one_letter_code
_entity_poly.pdbx_strand_id
1 'polypeptide(L)'
;MPYFYLYDSYLQDRSFASVLIKLETTLTDLGIQGRVGRLTLLKSVNDLVDGAVRDGADTIVAVGNDITLSQVAQAVIKHNKITVGFIPLGTQNQTIAPLLGIPLGILACHVLSSRIVEELSVGKINNQYWLQSITIEGSPLLECERSYEVNLESPHSIKICNLDSWKENKESLPQGKGQLVAVLT
;
A
#
# COMPACT_ATOMS: atom_id res chain seq x y z
N MET A 1 -16.47 -10.98 -8.55
CA MET A 1 -15.06 -10.66 -8.36
C MET A 1 -14.48 -11.69 -7.42
N PRO A 2 -13.77 -12.72 -7.92
CA PRO A 2 -13.03 -13.65 -7.07
C PRO A 2 -11.92 -12.94 -6.28
N TYR A 3 -12.12 -12.83 -4.98
CA TYR A 3 -11.14 -12.25 -4.05
C TYR A 3 -10.07 -13.28 -3.66
N PHE A 4 -8.82 -12.80 -3.57
CA PHE A 4 -7.74 -13.48 -2.88
C PHE A 4 -7.21 -12.59 -1.76
N TYR A 5 -7.23 -13.10 -0.54
CA TYR A 5 -6.76 -12.39 0.65
C TYR A 5 -5.36 -12.85 1.01
N LEU A 6 -4.39 -11.94 0.93
CA LEU A 6 -3.00 -12.16 1.30
C LEU A 6 -2.75 -11.61 2.70
N TYR A 7 -2.56 -12.51 3.67
CA TYR A 7 -2.29 -12.16 5.06
C TYR A 7 -0.80 -12.09 5.32
N ASP A 8 -0.36 -11.03 6.00
CA ASP A 8 1.01 -10.93 6.48
C ASP A 8 1.34 -12.05 7.49
N SER A 9 2.62 -12.34 7.58
CA SER A 9 3.25 -13.33 8.45
C SER A 9 3.03 -13.03 9.94
N TYR A 10 3.11 -11.77 10.37
CA TYR A 10 2.94 -11.40 11.79
C TYR A 10 1.52 -11.62 12.32
N LEU A 11 0.52 -11.70 11.44
CA LEU A 11 -0.87 -11.98 11.81
C LEU A 11 -1.09 -13.42 12.31
N GLN A 12 -0.06 -14.27 12.26
CA GLN A 12 -0.08 -15.61 12.86
C GLN A 12 0.07 -15.59 14.39
N ASP A 13 0.49 -14.47 14.97
CA ASP A 13 0.55 -14.33 16.41
C ASP A 13 -0.84 -14.47 17.06
N ARG A 14 -0.89 -15.13 18.22
CA ARG A 14 -2.16 -15.45 18.93
C ARG A 14 -2.97 -14.20 19.30
N SER A 15 -2.32 -13.05 19.47
CA SER A 15 -3.00 -11.78 19.73
C SER A 15 -3.97 -11.40 18.61
N PHE A 16 -3.72 -11.83 17.37
CA PHE A 16 -4.59 -11.55 16.23
C PHE A 16 -5.70 -12.60 16.02
N ALA A 17 -5.65 -13.77 16.67
CA ALA A 17 -6.57 -14.87 16.40
C ALA A 17 -8.05 -14.45 16.50
N SER A 18 -8.41 -13.69 17.54
CA SER A 18 -9.78 -13.24 17.75
C SER A 18 -10.27 -12.25 16.69
N VAL A 19 -9.41 -11.34 16.23
CA VAL A 19 -9.77 -10.38 15.17
C VAL A 19 -9.83 -11.06 13.81
N LEU A 20 -8.98 -12.06 13.54
CA LEU A 20 -9.01 -12.80 12.28
C LEU A 20 -10.27 -13.65 12.14
N ILE A 21 -10.74 -14.28 13.21
CA ILE A 21 -12.02 -15.02 13.20
C ILE A 21 -13.16 -14.06 12.85
N LYS A 22 -13.24 -12.92 13.54
CA LYS A 22 -14.27 -11.91 13.26
C LYS A 22 -14.18 -11.38 11.84
N LEU A 23 -12.97 -11.13 11.36
CA LEU A 23 -12.71 -10.72 9.98
C LEU A 23 -13.30 -11.73 8.99
N GLU A 24 -12.95 -13.01 9.11
CA GLU A 24 -13.40 -14.08 8.21
C GLU A 24 -14.93 -14.26 8.25
N THR A 25 -15.55 -14.15 9.43
CA THR A 25 -17.01 -14.10 9.56
C THR A 25 -17.61 -12.91 8.82
N THR A 26 -17.09 -11.69 9.04
CA THR A 26 -17.59 -10.48 8.36
C THR A 26 -17.42 -10.53 6.84
N LEU A 27 -16.30 -11.07 6.33
CA LEU A 27 -16.10 -11.26 4.89
C LEU A 27 -17.16 -12.20 4.29
N THR A 28 -17.54 -13.24 5.03
CA THR A 28 -18.58 -14.19 4.65
C THR A 28 -19.96 -13.54 4.68
N ASP A 29 -20.30 -12.81 5.74
CA ASP A 29 -21.58 -12.13 5.89
C ASP A 29 -21.81 -11.07 4.81
N LEU A 30 -20.74 -10.41 4.37
CA LEU A 30 -20.77 -9.42 3.29
C LEU A 30 -20.73 -10.05 1.88
N GLY A 31 -20.65 -11.38 1.76
CA GLY A 31 -20.62 -12.08 0.49
C GLY A 31 -19.37 -11.80 -0.35
N ILE A 32 -18.26 -11.45 0.31
CA ILE A 32 -16.95 -11.16 -0.32
C ILE A 32 -15.88 -12.16 0.11
N GLN A 33 -16.25 -13.30 0.70
CA GLN A 33 -15.31 -14.37 1.01
C GLN A 33 -14.50 -14.79 -0.21
N GLY A 34 -13.27 -15.24 0.03
CA GLY A 34 -12.32 -15.58 -1.03
C GLY A 34 -11.23 -16.51 -0.53
N ARG A 35 -10.33 -16.88 -1.44
CA ARG A 35 -9.19 -17.74 -1.09
C ARG A 35 -8.21 -16.98 -0.22
N VAL A 36 -7.57 -17.67 0.72
CA VAL A 36 -6.60 -17.06 1.65
C VAL A 36 -5.19 -17.61 1.36
N GLY A 37 -4.24 -16.69 1.15
CA GLY A 37 -2.81 -16.96 1.17
C GLY A 37 -2.18 -16.32 2.40
N ARG A 38 -1.28 -17.02 3.07
CA ARG A 38 -0.54 -16.48 4.23
C ARG A 38 0.94 -16.41 3.87
N LEU A 39 1.57 -15.27 4.12
CA LEU A 39 3.01 -15.15 4.01
C LEU A 39 3.69 -16.05 5.04
N THR A 40 4.70 -16.76 4.58
CA THR A 40 5.57 -17.60 5.40
C THR A 40 7.00 -17.41 4.92
N LEU A 41 7.97 -17.97 5.65
CA LEU A 41 9.39 -17.93 5.26
C LEU A 41 9.64 -18.48 3.84
N LEU A 42 8.77 -19.39 3.36
CA LEU A 42 8.94 -20.09 2.08
C LEU A 42 8.04 -19.56 0.97
N LYS A 43 7.10 -18.65 1.27
CA LYS A 43 6.13 -18.15 0.28
C LYS A 43 6.25 -16.63 0.20
N SER A 44 6.78 -16.14 -0.91
CA SER A 44 6.88 -14.72 -1.16
C SER A 44 5.53 -14.13 -1.59
N VAL A 45 5.41 -12.80 -1.50
CA VAL A 45 4.24 -12.07 -2.03
C VAL A 45 4.04 -12.36 -3.51
N ASN A 46 5.12 -12.37 -4.30
CA ASN A 46 5.05 -12.65 -5.73
C ASN A 46 4.47 -14.05 -6.03
N ASP A 47 4.90 -15.07 -5.31
CA ASP A 47 4.41 -16.45 -5.54
C ASP A 47 2.91 -16.57 -5.25
N LEU A 48 2.45 -15.92 -4.17
CA LEU A 48 1.04 -15.92 -3.80
C LEU A 48 0.18 -15.14 -4.79
N VAL A 49 0.64 -13.95 -5.20
CA VAL A 49 -0.09 -13.10 -6.16
C VAL A 49 -0.14 -13.77 -7.53
N ASP A 50 0.99 -14.27 -8.04
CA ASP A 50 1.05 -14.93 -9.35
C ASP A 50 0.17 -16.19 -9.38
N GLY A 51 0.19 -16.97 -8.29
CA GLY A 51 -0.71 -18.10 -8.12
C GLY A 51 -2.19 -17.69 -8.09
N ALA A 52 -2.53 -16.67 -7.32
CA ALA A 52 -3.90 -16.17 -7.22
C ALA A 52 -4.45 -15.67 -8.56
N VAL A 53 -3.66 -14.88 -9.29
CA VAL A 53 -4.03 -14.36 -10.61
C VAL A 53 -4.20 -15.49 -11.63
N ARG A 54 -3.27 -16.46 -11.65
CA ARG A 54 -3.37 -17.64 -12.51
C ARG A 54 -4.63 -18.45 -12.24
N ASP A 55 -5.04 -18.54 -10.98
CA ASP A 55 -6.24 -19.24 -10.56
C ASP A 55 -7.52 -18.40 -10.71
N GLY A 56 -7.42 -17.23 -11.36
CA GLY A 56 -8.55 -16.41 -11.78
C GLY A 56 -8.98 -15.32 -10.79
N ALA A 57 -8.20 -15.02 -9.76
CA ALA A 57 -8.48 -13.87 -8.89
C ALA A 57 -8.38 -12.56 -9.70
N ASP A 58 -9.39 -11.70 -9.58
CA ASP A 58 -9.40 -10.36 -10.19
C ASP A 58 -9.15 -9.25 -9.15
N THR A 59 -9.20 -9.61 -7.86
CA THR A 59 -8.96 -8.70 -6.73
C THR A 59 -8.02 -9.35 -5.72
N ILE A 60 -6.86 -8.72 -5.48
CA ILE A 60 -5.89 -9.14 -4.46
C ILE A 60 -6.00 -8.20 -3.27
N VAL A 61 -6.40 -8.73 -2.12
CA VAL A 61 -6.59 -7.96 -0.89
C VAL A 61 -5.40 -8.15 0.03
N ALA A 62 -4.63 -7.09 0.27
CA ALA A 62 -3.59 -7.08 1.29
C ALA A 62 -4.23 -6.99 2.67
N VAL A 63 -3.91 -7.95 3.55
CA VAL A 63 -4.36 -7.99 4.95
C VAL A 63 -3.12 -7.86 5.82
N GLY A 64 -2.87 -6.66 6.33
CA GLY A 64 -1.60 -6.32 6.98
C GLY A 64 -1.42 -4.82 7.16
N ASN A 65 -0.20 -4.33 7.03
CA ASN A 65 0.15 -2.92 7.19
C ASN A 65 0.56 -2.28 5.85
N ASP A 66 1.04 -1.03 5.88
CA ASP A 66 1.48 -0.29 4.70
C ASP A 66 2.58 -1.01 3.90
N ILE A 67 3.44 -1.79 4.58
CA ILE A 67 4.49 -2.59 3.93
C ILE A 67 3.85 -3.73 3.14
N THR A 68 2.92 -4.47 3.75
CA THR A 68 2.16 -5.53 3.07
C THR A 68 1.44 -4.99 1.84
N LEU A 69 0.76 -3.84 1.98
CA LEU A 69 0.08 -3.17 0.87
C LEU A 69 1.05 -2.82 -0.26
N SER A 70 2.19 -2.21 0.07
CA SER A 70 3.19 -1.79 -0.92
C SER A 70 3.77 -2.98 -1.69
N GLN A 71 4.06 -4.08 -1.00
CA GLN A 71 4.55 -5.31 -1.64
C GLN A 71 3.50 -5.94 -2.55
N VAL A 72 2.23 -5.98 -2.12
CA VAL A 72 1.12 -6.50 -2.93
C VAL A 72 0.92 -5.61 -4.16
N ALA A 73 0.89 -4.29 -3.99
CA ALA A 73 0.76 -3.36 -5.10
C ALA A 73 1.90 -3.54 -6.13
N GLN A 74 3.14 -3.65 -5.67
CA GLN A 74 4.29 -3.91 -6.54
C GLN A 74 4.16 -5.24 -7.31
N ALA A 75 3.72 -6.31 -6.64
CA ALA A 75 3.51 -7.61 -7.28
C ALA A 75 2.34 -7.61 -8.27
N VAL A 76 1.33 -6.76 -8.05
CA VAL A 76 0.15 -6.64 -8.90
C VAL A 76 0.40 -5.79 -10.14
N ILE A 77 1.27 -4.78 -10.09
CA ILE A 77 1.54 -3.84 -11.22
C ILE A 77 1.88 -4.54 -12.55
N LYS A 78 2.49 -5.73 -12.51
CA LYS A 78 2.85 -6.50 -13.72
C LYS A 78 1.66 -7.24 -14.35
N HIS A 79 0.52 -7.31 -13.66
CA HIS A 79 -0.69 -8.02 -14.10
C HIS A 79 -1.73 -7.02 -14.59
N ASN A 80 -2.40 -7.36 -15.71
CA ASN A 80 -3.44 -6.51 -16.26
C ASN A 80 -4.78 -6.76 -15.56
N LYS A 81 -5.56 -5.69 -15.32
CA LYS A 81 -6.93 -5.75 -14.78
C LYS A 81 -7.07 -6.42 -13.41
N ILE A 82 -6.05 -6.33 -12.57
CA ILE A 82 -6.11 -6.80 -11.18
C ILE A 82 -6.28 -5.60 -10.25
N THR A 83 -7.30 -5.66 -9.41
CA THR A 83 -7.57 -4.62 -8.40
C THR A 83 -6.85 -4.96 -7.09
N VAL A 84 -6.31 -3.95 -6.40
CA VAL A 84 -5.75 -4.11 -5.06
C VAL A 84 -6.77 -3.66 -4.02
N GLY A 85 -7.11 -4.54 -3.08
CA GLY A 85 -7.86 -4.20 -1.87
C GLY A 85 -6.93 -4.10 -0.67
N PHE A 86 -7.37 -3.41 0.38
CA PHE A 86 -6.60 -3.28 1.62
C PHE A 86 -7.47 -3.44 2.86
N ILE A 87 -7.06 -4.34 3.76
CA ILE A 87 -7.61 -4.50 5.11
C ILE A 87 -6.47 -4.23 6.10
N PRO A 88 -6.34 -2.98 6.58
CA PRO A 88 -5.30 -2.60 7.53
C PRO A 88 -5.48 -3.31 8.87
N LEU A 89 -4.49 -4.11 9.27
CA LEU A 89 -4.43 -4.80 10.57
C LEU A 89 -3.05 -4.66 11.22
N GLY A 90 -3.01 -4.55 12.55
CA GLY A 90 -1.77 -4.28 13.30
C GLY A 90 -1.63 -2.80 13.67
N THR A 91 -0.57 -2.48 14.40
CA THR A 91 -0.39 -1.16 15.05
C THR A 91 0.70 -0.30 14.42
N GLN A 92 1.57 -0.89 13.60
CA GLN A 92 2.71 -0.22 12.99
C GLN A 92 2.44 0.02 11.51
N ASN A 93 2.92 1.15 10.98
CA ASN A 93 2.85 1.51 9.56
C ASN A 93 1.40 1.42 9.03
N GLN A 94 0.49 2.23 9.60
CA GLN A 94 -0.94 2.29 9.23
C GLN A 94 -1.33 3.67 8.71
N THR A 95 -0.45 4.27 7.94
CA THR A 95 -0.57 5.65 7.46
C THR A 95 -1.30 5.76 6.13
N ILE A 96 -1.23 4.73 5.27
CA ILE A 96 -1.85 4.78 3.94
C ILE A 96 -3.38 4.65 4.03
N ALA A 97 -3.89 3.73 4.87
CA ALA A 97 -5.33 3.48 4.98
C ALA A 97 -6.14 4.75 5.29
N PRO A 98 -5.81 5.56 6.32
CA PRO A 98 -6.51 6.81 6.61
C PRO A 98 -6.49 7.82 5.45
N LEU A 99 -5.38 7.91 4.72
CA LEU A 99 -5.25 8.82 3.56
C LEU A 99 -6.19 8.41 2.41
N LEU A 100 -6.48 7.13 2.28
CA LEU A 100 -7.43 6.58 1.31
C LEU A 100 -8.87 6.53 1.85
N GLY A 101 -9.13 7.00 3.06
CA GLY A 101 -10.44 6.91 3.71
C GLY A 101 -10.83 5.49 4.13
N ILE A 102 -9.87 4.58 4.23
CA ILE A 102 -10.09 3.19 4.65
C ILE A 102 -9.96 3.12 6.19
N PRO A 103 -11.01 2.68 6.91
CA PRO A 103 -10.94 2.52 8.35
C PRO A 103 -10.08 1.31 8.75
N LEU A 104 -9.57 1.31 9.97
CA LEU A 104 -8.74 0.21 10.47
C LEU A 104 -9.56 -1.05 10.80
N GLY A 105 -8.95 -2.22 10.60
CA GLY A 105 -9.49 -3.52 11.01
C GLY A 105 -10.74 -3.94 10.24
N ILE A 106 -11.69 -4.55 10.97
CA ILE A 106 -12.88 -5.20 10.39
C ILE A 106 -13.76 -4.21 9.62
N LEU A 107 -13.75 -2.93 10.01
CA LEU A 107 -14.53 -1.90 9.32
C LEU A 107 -14.10 -1.73 7.85
N ALA A 108 -12.85 -2.06 7.50
CA ALA A 108 -12.37 -2.02 6.12
C ALA A 108 -13.14 -2.98 5.20
N CYS A 109 -13.72 -4.06 5.74
CA CYS A 109 -14.54 -5.00 4.97
C CYS A 109 -15.76 -4.32 4.32
N HIS A 110 -16.34 -3.32 4.98
CA HIS A 110 -17.46 -2.56 4.41
C HIS A 110 -17.02 -1.66 3.27
N VAL A 111 -15.80 -1.11 3.33
CA VAL A 111 -15.22 -0.38 2.20
C VAL A 111 -14.99 -1.33 1.04
N LEU A 112 -14.42 -2.49 1.28
CA LEU A 112 -14.18 -3.50 0.24
C LEU A 112 -15.50 -4.01 -0.39
N SER A 113 -16.55 -4.20 0.40
CA SER A 113 -17.86 -4.67 -0.09
C SER A 113 -18.61 -3.65 -0.95
N SER A 114 -18.25 -2.36 -0.85
CA SER A 114 -18.81 -1.30 -1.71
C SER A 114 -18.38 -1.44 -3.17
N ARG A 115 -17.27 -2.14 -3.45
CA ARG A 115 -16.69 -2.33 -4.79
C ARG A 115 -16.42 -1.03 -5.54
N ILE A 116 -16.19 0.07 -4.82
CA ILE A 116 -15.74 1.33 -5.38
C ILE A 116 -14.24 1.19 -5.66
N VAL A 117 -13.86 1.29 -6.93
CA VAL A 117 -12.47 1.21 -7.39
C VAL A 117 -12.04 2.58 -7.87
N GLU A 118 -10.88 3.01 -7.40
CA GLU A 118 -10.23 4.25 -7.84
C GLU A 118 -8.84 3.95 -8.41
N GLU A 119 -8.42 4.77 -9.37
CA GLU A 119 -7.06 4.71 -9.88
C GLU A 119 -6.10 5.44 -8.93
N LEU A 120 -4.97 4.80 -8.65
CA LEU A 120 -3.94 5.32 -7.76
C LEU A 120 -2.62 5.45 -8.50
N SER A 121 -2.08 6.67 -8.54
CA SER A 121 -0.73 6.90 -9.05
C SER A 121 0.30 6.17 -8.17
N VAL A 122 1.31 5.59 -8.82
CA VAL A 122 2.44 4.95 -8.14
C VAL A 122 3.73 5.63 -8.56
N GLY A 123 4.62 5.86 -7.61
CA GLY A 123 5.98 6.30 -7.90
C GLY A 123 6.83 5.12 -8.38
N LYS A 124 7.82 5.39 -9.23
CA LYS A 124 8.78 4.39 -9.71
C LYS A 124 10.20 4.92 -9.52
N ILE A 125 11.05 4.12 -8.88
CA ILE A 125 12.50 4.36 -8.79
C ILE A 125 13.21 3.12 -9.31
N ASN A 126 14.03 3.28 -10.34
CA ASN A 126 14.65 2.16 -11.05
C ASN A 126 13.60 1.11 -11.47
N ASN A 127 13.69 -0.11 -10.92
CA ASN A 127 12.74 -1.20 -11.17
C ASN A 127 11.83 -1.48 -9.97
N GLN A 128 11.72 -0.54 -9.02
CA GLN A 128 10.87 -0.64 -7.84
C GLN A 128 9.78 0.42 -7.86
N TYR A 129 8.63 0.09 -7.28
CA TYR A 129 7.47 0.97 -7.21
C TYR A 129 7.19 1.30 -5.75
N TRP A 130 6.67 2.49 -5.49
CA TRP A 130 6.36 2.97 -4.15
C TRP A 130 5.04 3.74 -4.13
N LEU A 131 4.32 3.66 -3.01
CA LEU A 131 3.00 4.27 -2.84
C LEU A 131 3.05 5.58 -2.07
N GLN A 132 3.79 5.63 -0.96
CA GLN A 132 3.73 6.73 -0.01
C GLN A 132 4.76 7.82 -0.29
N SER A 133 6.03 7.57 0.03
CA SER A 133 7.12 8.51 -0.15
C SER A 133 8.47 7.78 -0.22
N ILE A 134 9.48 8.45 -0.77
CA ILE A 134 10.89 8.07 -0.63
C ILE A 134 11.67 9.20 0.03
N THR A 135 12.66 8.83 0.84
CA THR A 135 13.58 9.77 1.50
C THR A 135 15.00 9.49 1.02
N ILE A 136 15.71 10.55 0.64
CA ILE A 136 17.10 10.53 0.18
C ILE A 136 17.90 11.43 1.13
N GLU A 137 18.95 10.88 1.74
CA GLU A 137 19.83 11.61 2.66
C GLU A 137 21.17 11.89 1.96
N GLY A 138 21.72 13.10 2.10
CA GLY A 138 23.07 13.43 1.66
C GLY A 138 23.16 14.78 0.95
N SER A 139 24.15 14.93 0.06
CA SER A 139 24.33 16.14 -0.77
C SER A 139 24.00 15.83 -2.23
N PRO A 140 22.71 15.61 -2.58
CA PRO A 140 22.33 15.22 -3.92
C PRO A 140 22.39 16.39 -4.89
N LEU A 141 22.77 16.08 -6.13
CA LEU A 141 22.55 16.94 -7.29
C LEU A 141 21.17 16.59 -7.87
N LEU A 142 20.27 17.58 -7.92
CA LEU A 142 18.98 17.43 -8.56
C LEU A 142 19.03 18.00 -9.96
N GLU A 143 18.86 17.14 -10.97
CA GLU A 143 18.65 17.57 -12.34
C GLU A 143 17.14 17.59 -12.62
N CYS A 144 16.59 18.78 -12.88
CA CYS A 144 15.17 18.95 -13.15
C CYS A 144 14.94 19.22 -14.63
N GLU A 145 14.20 18.32 -15.28
CA GLU A 145 13.77 18.44 -16.68
C GLU A 145 14.91 18.78 -17.67
N ARG A 146 16.16 18.39 -17.33
CA ARG A 146 17.39 18.74 -18.07
C ARG A 146 17.57 20.24 -18.31
N SER A 147 16.87 21.08 -17.54
CA SER A 147 16.77 22.53 -17.77
C SER A 147 17.49 23.31 -16.67
N TYR A 148 17.57 22.76 -15.47
CA TYR A 148 18.31 23.35 -14.35
C TYR A 148 18.80 22.27 -13.39
N GLU A 149 19.92 22.56 -12.74
CA GLU A 149 20.52 21.74 -11.70
C GLU A 149 20.46 22.47 -10.36
N VAL A 150 20.07 21.76 -9.31
CA VAL A 150 20.12 22.23 -7.92
C VAL A 150 21.17 21.40 -7.18
N ASN A 151 22.24 22.05 -6.75
CA ASN A 151 23.29 21.43 -5.96
C ASN A 151 23.10 21.80 -4.48
N LEU A 152 23.00 20.79 -3.62
CA LEU A 152 22.88 20.99 -2.18
C LEU A 152 24.26 20.85 -1.52
N GLU A 153 24.86 21.99 -1.15
CA GLU A 153 26.25 22.08 -0.65
C GLU A 153 26.47 21.47 0.74
N SER A 154 25.41 21.14 1.47
CA SER A 154 25.46 20.42 2.75
C SER A 154 24.57 19.19 2.74
N PRO A 155 24.72 18.26 3.70
CA PRO A 155 23.79 17.14 3.84
C PRO A 155 22.37 17.63 4.15
N HIS A 156 21.41 17.18 3.37
CA HIS A 156 19.98 17.46 3.50
C HIS A 156 19.19 16.16 3.38
N SER A 157 17.96 16.18 3.90
CA SER A 157 16.98 15.13 3.68
C SER A 157 16.01 15.58 2.59
N ILE A 158 15.94 14.84 1.49
CA ILE A 158 14.96 15.08 0.43
C ILE A 158 13.87 14.04 0.55
N LYS A 159 12.63 14.51 0.74
CA LYS A 159 11.46 13.64 0.71
C LYS A 159 10.64 13.89 -0.56
N ILE A 160 10.42 12.83 -1.32
CA ILE A 160 9.54 12.83 -2.49
C ILE A 160 8.26 12.09 -2.09
N CYS A 161 7.12 12.79 -2.08
CA CYS A 161 5.83 12.29 -1.61
C CYS A 161 4.88 12.03 -2.79
N ASN A 162 4.11 10.93 -2.72
CA ASN A 162 3.00 10.59 -3.62
C ASN A 162 1.68 10.51 -2.84
N LEU A 163 1.62 9.68 -1.79
CA LEU A 163 0.50 9.56 -0.88
C LEU A 163 0.97 9.84 0.54
N ASP A 164 1.46 11.04 0.80
CA ASP A 164 1.98 11.36 2.13
C ASP A 164 1.87 12.85 2.43
N SER A 165 1.13 13.21 3.47
CA SER A 165 0.97 14.61 3.86
C SER A 165 2.30 15.20 4.35
N TRP A 166 2.73 16.29 3.74
CA TRP A 166 3.81 17.10 4.29
C TRP A 166 3.27 18.05 5.37
N LYS A 167 3.92 18.08 6.53
CA LYS A 167 3.59 18.98 7.65
C LYS A 167 4.83 19.77 8.03
N GLU A 168 4.95 20.99 7.53
CA GLU A 168 5.89 21.99 8.07
C GLU A 168 5.07 23.17 8.59
N ASN A 169 5.39 23.65 9.80
CA ASN A 169 4.89 24.89 10.41
C ASN A 169 3.41 25.26 10.12
N LYS A 170 2.47 24.35 10.42
CA LYS A 170 1.00 24.60 10.39
C LYS A 170 0.39 24.91 9.01
N GLU A 171 1.13 24.81 7.92
CA GLU A 171 0.55 24.90 6.57
C GLU A 171 0.62 23.54 5.88
N SER A 172 -0.54 22.91 5.74
CA SER A 172 -0.70 21.73 4.89
C SER A 172 -0.81 22.20 3.45
N LEU A 173 0.13 21.81 2.59
CA LEU A 173 -0.11 21.86 1.15
C LEU A 173 -1.26 20.89 0.84
N PRO A 174 -2.35 21.34 0.17
CA PRO A 174 -3.45 20.45 -0.18
C PRO A 174 -2.94 19.47 -1.23
N GLN A 175 -2.59 18.26 -0.80
CA GLN A 175 -2.28 17.19 -1.73
C GLN A 175 -3.59 16.71 -2.35
N GLY A 176 -3.81 17.12 -3.61
CA GLY A 176 -4.77 16.44 -4.46
C GLY A 176 -4.31 15.00 -4.69
N LYS A 177 -5.25 14.05 -4.82
CA LYS A 177 -4.95 12.68 -5.23
C LYS A 177 -4.08 12.72 -6.50
N GLY A 178 -2.85 12.20 -6.43
CA GLY A 178 -1.96 12.04 -7.57
C GLY A 178 -0.97 13.18 -7.87
N GLN A 179 -0.67 14.09 -6.93
CA GLN A 179 0.42 15.06 -7.11
C GLN A 179 1.70 14.62 -6.38
N LEU A 180 2.78 14.46 -7.15
CA LEU A 180 4.13 14.25 -6.61
C LEU A 180 4.71 15.58 -6.14
N VAL A 181 5.15 15.65 -4.88
CA VAL A 181 5.80 16.85 -4.31
C VAL A 181 7.18 16.46 -3.78
N ALA A 182 8.21 17.16 -4.22
CA ALA A 182 9.55 17.07 -3.65
C ALA A 182 9.75 18.21 -2.65
N VAL A 183 10.15 17.89 -1.42
CA VAL A 183 10.45 18.88 -0.39
C VAL A 183 11.90 18.71 0.06
N LEU A 184 12.62 19.83 0.09
CA LEU A 184 13.99 19.97 0.57
C LEU A 184 13.94 20.41 2.04
N THR A 185 14.60 19.66 2.94
CA THR A 185 14.77 20.04 4.37
C THR A 185 16.23 20.02 4.77
#